data_AF-H9VZG7-F1
#
_entry.id   AF-H9VZG7-F1
#
_cell.length_a   1.000
_cell.length_b   1.000
_cell.length_c   1.000
_cell.angle_alpha   90.00
_cell.angle_beta   90.00
_cell.angle_gamma   90.00
#
_symmetry.space_group_name_H-M   'P 1'
#
loop_
_entity.id
_entity.type
_entity.pdbx_description
1 polymer ?
#
loop_
_entity_poly.entity_id
_entity_poly.type
_entity_poly.pdbx_seq_one_letter_code
_entity_poly.pdbx_strand_id
1 'polypeptide(L)'
;LVQPFYGAEQRTRSESECPRDAVLNLELTDAFWRLSLPLGSNRDHPFSNPWSPGAPKLEEISMPPLLVAIGGRDILRDRAHEYSDLLKQKGKSVEVVVAEEEEHAFYILRPKSQSFQRLSQQISRFISAVHTDNHT
;
A
#
# COMPACT_ATOMS: atom_id res chain seq x y z
N LEU A 1 0.27 -4.78 5.76
CA LEU A 1 0.86 -3.67 5.01
C LEU A 1 0.15 -2.38 5.39
N VAL A 2 0.89 -1.34 5.77
CA VAL A 2 0.30 -0.03 6.11
C VAL A 2 0.83 0.97 5.10
N GLN A 3 -0.07 1.60 4.35
CA GLN A 3 0.21 2.53 3.25
C GLN A 3 1.35 2.04 2.35
N PRO A 4 1.18 0.86 1.71
CA PRO A 4 2.25 0.25 0.93
C PRO A 4 2.70 1.18 -0.20
N PHE A 5 4.01 1.32 -0.34
CA PHE A 5 4.62 2.26 -1.27
C PHE A 5 4.92 1.56 -2.60
N TYR A 6 3.93 1.53 -3.50
CA TYR A 6 4.07 1.00 -4.86
C TYR A 6 4.15 2.12 -5.89
N GLY A 7 4.70 1.83 -7.06
CA GLY A 7 4.83 2.75 -8.18
C GLY A 7 4.58 2.06 -9.52
N ALA A 8 4.54 2.85 -10.58
CA ALA A 8 4.57 2.46 -11.98
C ALA A 8 4.84 3.71 -12.80
N GLU A 9 5.18 3.57 -14.08
CA GLU A 9 5.34 4.76 -14.94
C GLU A 9 4.00 5.43 -15.24
N GLN A 10 2.96 4.63 -15.51
CA GLN A 10 1.61 5.15 -15.67
C GLN A 10 1.09 5.70 -14.34
N ARG A 11 0.57 6.93 -14.38
CA ARG A 11 -0.02 7.58 -13.21
C ARG A 11 -1.44 7.11 -12.97
N THR A 12 -1.77 6.89 -11.70
CA THR A 12 -3.14 6.71 -11.27
C THR A 12 -3.86 8.06 -11.18
N ARG A 13 -5.16 8.01 -10.91
CA ARG A 13 -5.97 9.22 -10.69
C ARG A 13 -5.53 9.91 -9.40
N SER A 14 -5.35 9.17 -8.30
CA SER A 14 -4.88 9.70 -7.03
C SER A 14 -3.53 10.40 -7.13
N GLU A 15 -2.61 9.89 -7.96
CA GLU A 15 -1.33 10.54 -8.23
C GLU A 15 -1.48 11.83 -9.03
N SER A 16 -2.34 11.82 -10.05
CA SER A 16 -2.53 12.95 -10.96
C SER A 16 -3.28 14.12 -10.31
N GLU A 17 -4.20 13.81 -9.39
CA GLU A 17 -5.01 14.80 -8.65
C GLU A 17 -4.36 15.23 -7.33
N CYS A 18 -3.19 14.69 -6.97
CA CYS A 18 -2.54 14.96 -5.70
C CYS A 18 -2.13 16.44 -5.56
N PRO A 19 -2.52 17.12 -4.45
CA PRO A 19 -2.04 18.47 -4.16
C PRO A 19 -0.51 18.52 -4.03
N ARG A 20 0.09 19.61 -4.53
CA ARG A 20 1.55 19.78 -4.48
C ARG A 20 2.08 19.95 -3.05
N ASP A 21 1.25 20.44 -2.14
CA ASP A 21 1.56 20.68 -0.73
C ASP A 21 1.17 19.51 0.20
N ALA A 22 0.69 18.39 -0.36
CA ALA A 22 0.44 17.17 0.40
C ALA A 22 1.72 16.65 1.06
N VAL A 23 1.56 15.99 2.21
CA VAL A 23 2.68 15.41 3.00
C VAL A 23 3.60 14.53 2.14
N LEU A 24 2.98 13.66 1.33
CA LEU A 24 3.65 12.92 0.28
C LEU A 24 3.00 13.34 -1.04
N ASN A 25 3.79 13.90 -1.94
CA ASN A 25 3.34 14.41 -3.22
C ASN A 25 4.08 13.74 -4.38
N LEU A 26 3.71 14.08 -5.62
CA LEU A 26 4.28 13.47 -6.82
C LEU A 26 5.80 13.65 -6.91
N GLU A 27 6.31 14.84 -6.62
CA GLU A 27 7.74 15.15 -6.68
C GLU A 27 8.55 14.29 -5.70
N LEU A 28 8.07 14.14 -4.46
CA LEU A 28 8.70 13.30 -3.45
C LEU A 28 8.64 11.82 -3.85
N THR A 29 7.49 11.34 -4.35
CA THR A 29 7.38 9.94 -4.81
C THR A 29 8.33 9.63 -5.96
N ASP A 30 8.47 10.53 -6.93
CA ASP A 30 9.38 10.40 -8.06
C ASP A 30 10.84 10.44 -7.61
N ALA A 31 11.16 11.30 -6.63
CA ALA A 31 12.49 11.37 -6.03
C ALA A 31 12.84 10.08 -5.28
N PHE A 32 11.93 9.54 -4.46
CA PHE A 32 12.16 8.28 -3.75
C PHE A 32 12.39 7.13 -4.73
N TRP A 33 11.59 7.00 -5.78
CA TRP A 33 11.81 5.94 -6.76
C TRP A 33 13.13 6.07 -7.51
N ARG A 34 13.52 7.28 -7.93
CA ARG A 34 14.83 7.50 -8.58
C ARG A 34 16.01 7.13 -7.68
N LEU A 35 15.87 7.30 -6.36
CA LEU A 35 16.90 6.97 -5.38
C LEU A 35 16.93 5.49 -5.00
N SER A 36 15.78 4.78 -5.10
CA SER A 36 15.66 3.38 -4.68
C SER A 36 15.86 2.37 -5.81
N LEU A 37 15.70 2.77 -7.07
CA LEU A 37 15.75 1.86 -8.21
C LEU A 37 17.16 1.74 -8.82
N PRO A 38 17.50 0.58 -9.43
CA PRO A 38 18.77 0.45 -10.14
C PRO A 38 18.93 1.51 -11.23
N LEU A 39 20.16 1.96 -11.46
CA LEU A 39 20.47 2.93 -12.51
C LEU A 39 19.96 2.43 -13.88
N GLY A 40 19.29 3.31 -14.62
CA GLY A 40 18.70 2.99 -15.93
C GLY A 40 17.34 2.27 -15.85
N SER A 41 16.86 1.92 -14.64
CA SER A 41 15.50 1.40 -14.46
C SER A 41 14.48 2.53 -14.34
N ASN A 42 13.23 2.19 -14.64
CA ASN A 42 12.06 3.03 -14.40
C ASN A 42 11.16 2.37 -13.34
N ARG A 43 10.02 2.97 -13.02
CA ARG A 43 9.12 2.49 -11.95
C ARG A 43 8.28 1.28 -12.31
N ASP A 44 8.31 0.82 -13.56
CA ASP A 44 7.76 -0.50 -13.89
C ASP A 44 8.70 -1.64 -13.47
N HIS A 45 9.87 -1.32 -12.91
CA HIS A 45 10.74 -2.31 -12.27
C HIS A 45 9.99 -3.04 -11.14
N PRO A 46 10.12 -4.38 -11.01
CA PRO A 46 9.38 -5.19 -10.01
C PRO A 46 9.51 -4.76 -8.55
N PHE A 47 10.55 -4.02 -8.19
CA PHE A 47 10.72 -3.44 -6.84
C PHE A 47 9.76 -2.28 -6.55
N SER A 48 9.29 -1.59 -7.59
CA SER A 48 8.33 -0.50 -7.50
C SER A 48 6.92 -0.96 -7.88
N ASN A 49 6.81 -1.72 -8.97
CA ASN A 49 5.56 -2.26 -9.49
C ASN A 49 5.55 -3.80 -9.37
N PRO A 50 5.06 -4.39 -8.27
CA PRO A 50 5.11 -5.84 -8.06
C PRO A 50 4.11 -6.63 -8.91
N TRP A 51 3.37 -5.98 -9.82
CA TRP A 51 2.51 -6.61 -10.82
C TRP A 51 2.91 -6.25 -12.25
N SER A 52 4.10 -5.69 -12.46
CA SER A 52 4.62 -5.47 -13.80
C SER A 52 4.93 -6.80 -14.51
N PRO A 53 5.05 -6.83 -15.86
CA PRO A 53 5.33 -8.07 -16.59
C PRO A 53 6.59 -8.82 -16.17
N GLY A 54 7.55 -8.15 -15.55
CA GLY A 54 8.79 -8.75 -15.03
C GLY A 54 8.70 -9.24 -13.57
N ALA A 55 7.57 -9.01 -12.89
CA ALA A 55 7.39 -9.42 -11.51
C ALA A 55 7.03 -10.91 -11.39
N PRO A 56 7.38 -11.56 -10.26
CA PRO A 56 6.90 -12.91 -9.96
C PRO A 56 5.37 -13.00 -10.01
N LYS A 57 4.85 -14.11 -10.51
CA LYS A 57 3.41 -14.34 -10.57
C LYS A 57 2.85 -14.54 -9.15
N LEU A 58 1.92 -13.67 -8.76
CA LEU A 58 1.33 -13.68 -7.42
C LEU A 58 0.59 -14.99 -7.12
N GLU A 59 -0.02 -15.64 -8.12
CA GLU A 59 -0.68 -16.95 -7.97
C GLU A 59 0.28 -18.04 -7.46
N GLU A 60 1.53 -18.03 -7.92
CA GLU A 60 2.55 -19.06 -7.62
C GLU A 60 3.19 -18.87 -6.23
N ILE A 61 2.95 -17.72 -5.57
CA ILE A 61 3.55 -17.40 -4.27
C ILE A 61 2.59 -17.75 -3.13
N SER A 62 3.04 -18.58 -2.19
CA SER A 62 2.32 -18.77 -0.93
C SER A 62 2.42 -17.50 -0.07
N MET A 63 1.28 -16.96 0.35
CA MET A 63 1.21 -15.76 1.18
C MET A 63 0.33 -16.01 2.39
N PRO A 64 0.69 -15.51 3.60
CA PRO A 64 -0.23 -15.49 4.72
C PRO A 64 -1.41 -14.55 4.41
N PRO A 65 -2.50 -14.59 5.21
CA PRO A 65 -3.50 -13.53 5.17
C PRO A 65 -2.83 -12.16 5.29
N LEU A 66 -3.34 -11.18 4.54
CA LEU A 66 -2.81 -9.82 4.52
C LEU A 66 -3.89 -8.84 4.99
N LEU A 67 -3.50 -7.89 5.82
CA LEU A 67 -4.24 -6.65 6.03
C LEU A 67 -3.53 -5.52 5.29
N VAL A 68 -4.25 -4.76 4.47
CA VAL A 68 -3.76 -3.58 3.75
C VAL A 68 -4.49 -2.35 4.26
N ALA A 69 -3.76 -1.45 4.92
CA ALA A 69 -4.30 -0.18 5.41
C ALA A 69 -3.99 0.96 4.43
N ILE A 70 -5.01 1.74 4.09
CA ILE A 70 -4.96 2.79 3.07
C ILE A 70 -5.43 4.12 3.69
N GLY A 71 -4.71 5.21 3.42
CA GLY A 71 -5.24 6.55 3.67
C GLY A 71 -6.12 6.99 2.51
N GLY A 72 -7.36 7.40 2.76
CA GLY A 72 -8.28 7.76 1.68
C GLY A 72 -7.87 9.02 0.91
N ARG A 73 -6.99 9.86 1.49
CA ARG A 73 -6.37 11.02 0.81
C ARG A 73 -4.89 10.79 0.44
N ASP A 74 -4.42 9.55 0.57
CA ASP A 74 -3.06 9.17 0.19
C ASP A 74 -2.90 9.20 -1.34
N ILE A 75 -1.80 9.77 -1.83
CA ILE A 75 -1.42 9.78 -3.24
C ILE A 75 -1.31 8.36 -3.81
N LEU A 76 -0.90 7.38 -2.99
CA LEU A 76 -0.71 5.99 -3.39
C LEU A 76 -1.94 5.10 -3.20
N ARG A 77 -3.11 5.67 -2.81
CA ARG A 77 -4.30 4.87 -2.49
C ARG A 77 -4.75 3.97 -3.65
N ASP A 78 -4.74 4.48 -4.88
CA ASP A 78 -5.21 3.72 -6.05
C ASP A 78 -4.31 2.49 -6.27
N ARG A 79 -2.99 2.64 -6.10
CA ARG A 79 -2.03 1.53 -6.22
C ARG A 79 -2.22 0.47 -5.13
N ALA A 80 -2.53 0.90 -3.91
CA ALA A 80 -2.82 -0.03 -2.81
C ALA A 80 -4.12 -0.82 -3.05
N HIS A 81 -5.13 -0.17 -3.64
CA HIS A 81 -6.36 -0.84 -4.08
C HIS A 81 -6.10 -1.82 -5.22
N GLU A 82 -5.40 -1.40 -6.27
CA GLU A 82 -5.00 -2.26 -7.40
C GLU A 82 -4.29 -3.52 -6.93
N TYR A 83 -3.28 -3.38 -6.06
CA TYR A 83 -2.58 -4.53 -5.50
C TYR A 83 -3.51 -5.47 -4.71
N SER A 84 -4.37 -4.89 -3.87
CA SER A 84 -5.31 -5.67 -3.05
C SER A 84 -6.31 -6.44 -3.91
N ASP A 85 -6.81 -5.83 -4.97
CA ASP A 85 -7.77 -6.46 -5.89
C ASP A 85 -7.10 -7.54 -6.73
N LEU A 86 -5.88 -7.30 -7.21
CA LEU A 86 -5.07 -8.31 -7.89
C LEU A 86 -4.84 -9.54 -7.00
N LEU A 87 -4.43 -9.34 -5.75
CA LEU A 87 -4.24 -10.44 -4.81
C LEU A 87 -5.54 -11.24 -4.58
N LYS A 88 -6.67 -10.56 -4.38
CA LYS A 88 -7.97 -11.22 -4.22
C LYS A 88 -8.37 -12.03 -5.46
N GLN A 89 -8.17 -11.46 -6.66
CA GLN A 89 -8.41 -12.17 -7.93
C GLN A 89 -7.54 -13.41 -8.08
N LYS A 90 -6.33 -13.40 -7.49
CA LYS A 90 -5.41 -14.55 -7.43
C LYS A 90 -5.66 -15.49 -6.23
N GLY A 91 -6.82 -15.37 -5.58
CA GLY A 91 -7.27 -16.25 -4.50
C GLY A 91 -6.53 -16.04 -3.18
N LYS A 92 -5.88 -14.90 -2.97
CA LYS A 92 -5.20 -14.57 -1.70
C LYS A 92 -6.18 -13.93 -0.72
N SER A 93 -6.00 -14.21 0.57
CA SER A 93 -6.80 -13.61 1.64
C SER A 93 -6.29 -12.20 1.95
N VAL A 94 -7.10 -11.18 1.62
CA VAL A 94 -6.75 -9.77 1.83
C VAL A 94 -7.90 -9.01 2.48
N GLU A 95 -7.66 -8.50 3.68
CA GLU A 95 -8.48 -7.50 4.36
C GLU A 95 -7.99 -6.10 3.98
N VAL A 96 -8.89 -5.21 3.55
CA VAL A 96 -8.57 -3.81 3.27
C VAL A 96 -9.25 -2.93 4.31
N VAL A 97 -8.49 -2.03 4.93
CA VAL A 97 -9.01 -1.01 5.84
C VAL A 97 -8.66 0.37 5.32
N VAL A 98 -9.64 1.27 5.26
CA VAL A 98 -9.45 2.62 4.73
C VAL A 98 -9.68 3.63 5.84
N ALA A 99 -8.72 4.54 6.01
CA ALA A 99 -8.86 5.72 6.84
C ALA A 99 -9.15 6.92 5.92
N GLU A 100 -10.44 7.11 5.61
CA GLU A 100 -10.93 7.95 4.50
C GLU A 100 -10.31 9.37 4.46
N GLU A 101 -10.19 10.01 5.62
CA GLU A 101 -9.71 11.40 5.73
C GLU A 101 -8.19 11.50 5.96
N GLU A 102 -7.45 10.41 5.87
CA GLU A 102 -6.02 10.38 6.20
C GLU A 102 -5.14 10.43 4.96
N GLU A 103 -4.07 11.23 5.04
CA GLU A 103 -3.00 11.29 4.05
C GLU A 103 -1.92 10.22 4.32
N HIS A 104 -0.86 10.21 3.51
CA HIS A 104 0.31 9.36 3.76
C HIS A 104 0.96 9.64 5.11
N ALA A 105 1.43 8.59 5.79
CA ALA A 105 2.13 8.63 7.07
C ALA A 105 1.36 9.25 8.26
N PHE A 106 0.02 9.30 8.21
CA PHE A 106 -0.79 9.91 9.27
C PHE A 106 -0.56 9.29 10.66
N TYR A 107 -0.25 8.00 10.72
CA TYR A 107 0.04 7.27 11.95
C TYR A 107 1.37 7.70 12.61
N ILE A 108 2.28 8.29 11.83
CA ILE A 108 3.53 8.89 12.33
C ILE A 108 3.30 10.34 12.73
N LEU A 109 2.62 11.10 11.87
CA LEU A 109 2.44 12.55 12.06
C LEU A 109 1.39 12.91 13.11
N ARG A 110 0.38 12.05 13.30
CA ARG A 110 -0.73 12.26 14.23
C ARG A 110 -0.95 11.03 15.13
N PRO A 111 0.01 10.66 15.98
CA PRO A 111 -0.03 9.43 16.78
C PRO A 111 -1.07 9.47 17.92
N LYS A 112 -1.79 10.58 18.09
CA LYS A 112 -2.90 10.73 19.04
C LYS A 112 -4.26 10.84 18.34
N SER A 113 -4.30 10.71 17.01
CA SER A 113 -5.55 10.79 16.24
C SER A 113 -6.44 9.58 16.48
N GLN A 114 -7.75 9.77 16.35
CA GLN A 114 -8.72 8.68 16.38
C GLN A 114 -8.49 7.69 15.23
N SER A 115 -8.10 8.19 14.06
CA SER A 115 -7.76 7.37 12.89
C SER A 115 -6.60 6.44 13.19
N PHE A 116 -5.54 6.92 13.86
CA PHE A 116 -4.43 6.07 14.27
C PHE A 116 -4.87 5.03 15.30
N GLN A 117 -5.61 5.43 16.33
CA GLN A 117 -6.13 4.49 17.34
C GLN A 117 -6.98 3.38 16.69
N ARG A 118 -7.84 3.74 15.74
CA ARG A 118 -8.66 2.78 14.99
C ARG A 118 -7.81 1.85 14.14
N LEU A 119 -6.82 2.37 13.42
CA LEU A 119 -5.87 1.57 12.66
C LEU A 119 -5.13 0.58 13.57
N SER A 120 -4.63 1.03 14.73
CA SER A 120 -3.95 0.16 15.70
C SER A 120 -4.87 -0.98 16.17
N GLN A 121 -6.13 -0.67 16.50
CA GLN A 121 -7.10 -1.70 16.90
C GLN A 121 -7.37 -2.72 15.78
N GLN A 122 -7.50 -2.26 14.54
CA GLN A 122 -7.69 -3.15 13.38
C GLN A 122 -6.49 -4.07 13.15
N ILE A 123 -5.27 -3.53 13.24
CA ILE A 123 -4.02 -4.31 13.14
C ILE A 123 -3.95 -5.33 14.28
N SER A 124 -4.20 -4.94 15.53
CA SER A 124 -4.19 -5.86 16.67
C SER A 124 -5.21 -6.98 16.50
N ARG A 125 -6.45 -6.65 16.11
CA ARG A 125 -7.50 -7.65 15.82
C ARG A 125 -7.05 -8.64 14.76
N PHE A 126 -6.49 -8.14 13.65
CA PHE A 126 -6.05 -8.97 12.53
C PHE A 126 -4.95 -9.95 12.97
N ILE A 127 -3.93 -9.46 13.69
CA ILE A 127 -2.84 -10.30 14.19
C ILE A 127 -3.38 -11.39 15.14
N SER A 128 -4.28 -11.03 16.06
CA SER A 128 -4.89 -12.00 16.98
C SER A 128 -5.73 -13.06 16.26
N ALA A 129 -6.48 -12.69 15.22
CA ALA A 129 -7.27 -13.64 14.44
C ALA A 129 -6.37 -14.66 13.72
N VAL A 130 -5.35 -14.17 13.00
CA VAL A 130 -4.41 -15.04 12.26
C VAL A 130 -3.61 -15.98 13.20
N HIS A 131 -3.30 -15.54 14.42
CA HIS A 131 -2.65 -16.41 15.40
C HIS A 131 -3.57 -17.56 15.87
N THR A 132 -4.86 -17.29 16.01
CA THR A 132 -5.83 -18.28 16.50
C THR A 132 -6.09 -19.38 15.45
N ASP A 133 -6.17 -19.01 14.17
CA ASP A 133 -6.44 -19.93 13.06
C ASP A 133 -5.28 -20.93 12.80
N ASN A 134 -4.06 -20.63 13.26
CA ASN A 134 -2.90 -21.52 13.11
C ASN A 134 -2.80 -22.60 14.21
N HIS A 135 -3.71 -22.61 15.19
CA HIS A 135 -3.71 -23.55 16.32
C HIS A 135 -4.96 -24.46 16.38
N THR A 136 -5.80 -24.41 15.35
CA THR A 136 -6.97 -25.29 15.15
C THR A 136 -6.80 -26.14 13.90
#